data_AF-A0A6J0BDC2-F1
#
_entry.id   AF-A0A6J0BDC2-F1
#
_cell.length_a   1.000
_cell.length_b   1.000
_cell.length_c   1.000
_cell.angle_alpha   90.00
_cell.angle_beta   90.00
_cell.angle_gamma   90.00
#
_symmetry.space_group_name_H-M   'P 1'
#
loop_
_entity.id
_entity.type
_entity.pdbx_description
1 polymer ?
#
loop_
_entity_poly.entity_id
_entity_poly.type
_entity_poly.pdbx_seq_one_letter_code
_entity_poly.pdbx_strand_id
1 'polypeptide(L)'
;MASQASPHKPKDLHLPLSRVKTIMKSSPYVETVGQDCLFLVAKATELFIHHLTVEAHRQGNKSGSLDYKNLAEVVQTSETLEFLREIVPRKITVREFKEMMAKKNPVSSDSSSSESSSDSDSDSESDSTSSHDDGDKKRNGNGDANVSSSSSDESVNKDASKKENGQNQLSNSEEDSNEG
;
A
#
# COMPACT_ATOMS: atom_id res chain seq x y z
N MET A 1 -32.44 -37.09 16.99
CA MET A 1 -32.07 -36.15 15.92
C MET A 1 -30.66 -35.67 16.19
N ALA A 2 -29.68 -36.10 15.37
CA ALA A 2 -28.29 -35.67 15.50
C ALA A 2 -28.08 -34.44 14.59
N SER A 3 -27.82 -33.29 15.19
CA SER A 3 -27.43 -32.06 14.48
C SER A 3 -26.00 -32.25 13.94
N GLN A 4 -25.85 -32.34 12.62
CA GLN A 4 -24.55 -32.36 11.98
C GLN A 4 -23.96 -30.95 11.95
N ALA A 5 -22.80 -30.78 12.60
CA ALA A 5 -22.01 -29.57 12.50
C ALA A 5 -21.47 -29.44 11.06
N SER A 6 -21.77 -28.32 10.42
CA SER A 6 -21.27 -27.98 9.08
C SER A 6 -19.74 -27.89 9.08
N PRO A 7 -19.03 -28.44 8.07
CA PRO A 7 -17.59 -28.29 7.96
C PRO A 7 -17.26 -26.82 7.73
N HIS A 8 -16.68 -26.18 8.76
CA HIS A 8 -16.12 -24.85 8.63
C HIS A 8 -15.05 -24.87 7.54
N LYS A 9 -15.34 -24.26 6.38
CA LYS A 9 -14.32 -23.96 5.37
C LYS A 9 -13.18 -23.23 6.09
N PRO A 10 -11.91 -23.62 5.86
CA PRO A 10 -10.78 -22.92 6.46
C PRO A 10 -10.94 -21.43 6.13
N LYS A 11 -11.02 -20.61 7.18
CA LYS A 11 -11.28 -19.19 7.09
C LYS A 11 -10.22 -18.59 6.17
N ASP A 12 -10.64 -18.03 5.04
CA ASP A 12 -9.72 -17.42 4.08
C ASP A 12 -8.82 -16.40 4.80
N LEU A 13 -7.52 -16.51 4.56
CA LEU A 13 -6.54 -15.54 5.02
C LEU A 13 -6.41 -14.46 3.94
N HIS A 14 -6.38 -13.20 4.37
CA HIS A 14 -6.13 -12.04 3.51
C HIS A 14 -4.64 -11.85 3.23
N LEU A 15 -3.77 -12.40 4.07
CA LEU A 15 -2.32 -12.31 3.89
C LEU A 15 -1.79 -13.50 3.06
N PRO A 16 -0.94 -13.26 2.04
CA PRO A 16 -0.35 -14.33 1.25
C PRO A 16 0.64 -15.14 2.10
N LEU A 17 0.34 -16.42 2.31
CA LEU A 17 1.14 -17.32 3.16
C LEU A 17 2.60 -17.43 2.73
N SER A 18 2.90 -17.35 1.43
CA SER A 18 4.28 -17.35 0.92
C SER A 18 5.10 -16.18 1.45
N ARG A 19 4.49 -14.99 1.56
CA ARG A 19 5.16 -13.80 2.08
C ARG A 19 5.36 -13.88 3.59
N VAL A 20 4.33 -14.34 4.31
CA VAL A 20 4.42 -14.58 5.77
C VAL A 20 5.55 -15.57 6.05
N LYS A 21 5.60 -16.70 5.33
CA LYS A 21 6.67 -17.71 5.47
C LYS A 21 8.06 -17.13 5.20
N THR A 22 8.19 -16.29 4.18
CA THR A 22 9.47 -15.64 3.84
C THR A 22 9.95 -14.74 4.99
N ILE A 23 9.06 -13.97 5.59
CA ILE A 23 9.37 -13.10 6.74
C ILE A 23 9.71 -13.95 7.97
N MET A 24 8.95 -15.01 8.25
CA MET A 24 9.26 -15.90 9.39
C MET A 24 10.66 -16.53 9.26
N LYS A 25 11.08 -16.87 8.04
CA LYS A 25 12.39 -17.46 7.74
C LYS A 25 13.54 -16.44 7.64
N SER A 26 13.27 -15.13 7.69
CA SER A 26 14.36 -14.14 7.71
C SER A 26 15.02 -14.02 9.08
N SER A 27 14.37 -14.52 10.13
CA SER A 27 14.95 -14.55 11.47
C SER A 27 16.11 -15.54 11.53
N PRO A 28 17.25 -15.16 12.14
CA PRO A 28 18.29 -16.13 12.44
C PRO A 28 17.67 -17.23 13.31
N TYR A 29 18.07 -18.48 13.09
CA TYR A 29 17.62 -19.67 13.83
C TYR A 29 16.22 -20.21 13.46
N VAL A 30 15.57 -19.74 12.38
CA VAL A 30 14.31 -20.34 11.87
C VAL A 30 14.55 -21.07 10.54
N GLU A 31 14.80 -22.38 10.60
CA GLU A 31 15.06 -23.21 9.41
C GLU A 31 13.77 -23.66 8.70
N THR A 32 12.82 -24.16 9.49
CA THR A 32 11.56 -24.74 9.02
C THR A 32 10.37 -24.12 9.75
N VAL A 33 9.25 -24.02 9.05
CA VAL A 33 8.00 -23.48 9.58
C VAL A 33 6.88 -24.45 9.21
N GLY A 34 6.22 -25.01 10.22
CA GLY A 34 5.07 -25.89 10.03
C GLY A 34 3.85 -25.16 9.46
N GLN A 35 2.99 -25.88 8.74
CA GLN A 35 1.82 -25.30 8.06
C GLN A 35 0.82 -24.69 9.05
N ASP A 36 0.59 -25.34 10.20
CA ASP A 36 -0.33 -24.85 11.24
C ASP A 36 0.20 -23.57 11.90
N CYS A 37 1.50 -23.53 12.21
CA CYS A 37 2.16 -22.33 12.72
C CYS A 37 2.07 -21.18 11.72
N LEU A 38 2.30 -21.46 10.43
CA LEU A 38 2.21 -20.47 9.36
C LEU A 38 0.80 -19.88 9.26
N PHE A 39 -0.23 -20.73 9.32
CA PHE A 39 -1.62 -20.28 9.33
C PHE A 39 -1.95 -19.43 10.55
N LEU A 40 -1.52 -19.86 11.74
CA LEU A 40 -1.79 -19.15 12.99
C LEU A 40 -1.10 -17.78 13.03
N VAL A 41 0.17 -17.69 12.61
CA VAL A 41 0.91 -16.43 12.53
C VAL A 41 0.27 -15.48 11.51
N ALA A 42 -0.14 -15.98 10.35
CA ALA A 42 -0.85 -15.17 9.38
C ALA A 42 -2.15 -14.60 9.98
N LYS A 43 -2.94 -15.42 10.68
CA LYS A 43 -4.18 -14.94 11.31
C LYS A 43 -3.92 -13.96 12.45
N ALA A 44 -2.93 -14.22 13.28
CA ALA A 44 -2.52 -13.32 14.35
C ALA A 44 -2.06 -11.96 13.79
N THR A 45 -1.34 -11.97 12.66
CA THR A 45 -0.88 -10.74 11.99
C THR A 45 -2.05 -9.90 11.48
N GLU A 46 -3.09 -10.52 10.91
CA GLU A 46 -4.32 -9.80 10.53
C GLU A 46 -5.00 -9.13 11.73
N LEU A 47 -5.15 -9.88 12.82
CA LEU A 47 -5.75 -9.38 14.05
C LEU A 47 -4.90 -8.26 14.67
N PHE A 48 -3.58 -8.40 14.61
CA PHE A 48 -2.64 -7.39 15.07
C PHE A 48 -2.77 -6.08 14.30
N ILE A 49 -2.82 -6.13 12.96
CA ILE A 49 -3.01 -4.94 12.12
C ILE A 49 -4.34 -4.27 12.45
N HIS A 50 -5.42 -5.05 12.59
CA HIS A 50 -6.73 -4.51 12.95
C HIS A 50 -6.71 -3.84 14.33
N HIS A 51 -6.16 -4.52 15.33
CA HIS A 51 -6.01 -3.98 16.68
C HIS A 51 -5.22 -2.68 16.69
N LEU A 52 -4.03 -2.67 16.09
CA LEU A 52 -3.17 -1.49 16.03
C LEU A 52 -3.88 -0.30 15.34
N THR A 53 -4.62 -0.57 14.26
CA THR A 53 -5.37 0.45 13.53
C THR A 53 -6.50 1.03 14.39
N VAL A 54 -7.27 0.19 15.07
CA VAL A 54 -8.38 0.63 15.94
C VAL A 54 -7.87 1.43 17.13
N GLU A 55 -6.80 0.96 17.79
CA GLU A 55 -6.19 1.66 18.92
C GLU A 55 -5.67 3.04 18.51
N ALA A 56 -4.91 3.11 17.42
CA ALA A 56 -4.38 4.36 16.89
C ALA A 56 -5.50 5.32 16.42
N HIS A 57 -6.59 4.80 15.87
CA HIS A 57 -7.75 5.62 15.48
C HIS A 57 -8.49 6.15 16.71
N ARG A 58 -8.66 5.34 17.77
CA ARG A 58 -9.32 5.76 19.02
C ARG A 58 -8.52 6.84 19.76
N GLN A 59 -7.20 6.83 19.62
CA GLN A 59 -6.33 7.86 20.18
C GLN A 59 -6.49 9.23 19.49
N GLY A 60 -7.02 9.26 18.26
CA GLY A 60 -7.30 10.49 17.52
C GLY A 60 -8.60 11.20 17.94
N ASN A 61 -8.60 12.53 17.84
CA ASN A 61 -9.79 13.34 18.09
C ASN A 61 -10.74 13.30 16.89
N LYS A 62 -11.92 12.68 17.01
CA LYS A 62 -13.18 12.78 16.18
C LYS A 62 -13.09 12.87 14.64
N SER A 63 -11.91 12.95 14.05
CA SER A 63 -11.65 12.91 12.63
C SER A 63 -11.75 11.45 12.22
N GLY A 64 -12.50 11.15 11.17
CA GLY A 64 -12.57 9.80 10.60
C GLY A 64 -11.27 9.38 9.88
N SER A 65 -10.12 9.93 10.30
CA SER A 65 -8.81 9.71 9.71
C SER A 65 -7.83 9.13 10.73
N LEU A 66 -6.95 8.25 10.26
CA LEU A 66 -5.85 7.70 11.03
C LEU A 66 -4.58 8.53 10.80
N ASP A 67 -4.13 9.23 11.83
CA ASP A 67 -2.91 10.04 11.74
C ASP A 67 -1.69 9.33 12.35
N TYR A 68 -0.52 9.52 11.73
CA TYR A 68 0.74 8.96 12.23
C TYR A 68 1.05 9.37 13.67
N LYS A 69 0.70 10.61 14.07
CA LYS A 69 0.94 11.10 15.44
C LYS A 69 0.23 10.21 16.47
N ASN A 70 -1.00 9.78 16.17
CA ASN A 70 -1.80 8.95 17.07
C ASN A 70 -1.24 7.52 17.12
N LEU A 71 -0.82 6.98 15.97
CA LEU A 71 -0.13 5.70 15.89
C LEU A 71 1.16 5.69 16.73
N ALA A 72 2.00 6.71 16.57
CA ALA A 72 3.23 6.86 17.33
C ALA A 72 2.94 6.99 18.83
N GLU A 73 1.90 7.73 19.24
CA GLU A 73 1.53 7.85 20.65
C GLU A 73 1.14 6.49 21.26
N VAL A 74 0.31 5.72 20.57
CA VAL A 74 -0.13 4.38 21.02
C VAL A 74 1.06 3.42 21.16
N VAL A 75 1.96 3.39 20.18
CA VAL A 75 3.16 2.54 20.23
C VAL A 75 4.08 2.91 21.41
N GLN A 76 4.19 4.20 21.72
CA GLN A 76 5.13 4.68 22.73
C GLN A 76 4.56 4.58 24.15
N THR A 77 3.25 4.44 24.30
CA THR A 77 2.57 4.34 25.60
C THR A 77 2.17 2.92 25.97
N SER A 78 1.94 2.04 24.99
CA SER A 78 1.56 0.65 25.23
C SER A 78 2.79 -0.24 25.48
N GLU A 79 2.76 -1.02 26.56
CA GLU A 79 3.79 -2.02 26.88
C GLU A 79 3.78 -3.17 25.86
N THR A 80 2.60 -3.62 25.42
CA THR A 80 2.47 -4.72 24.45
C THR A 80 2.98 -4.38 23.05
N LEU A 81 3.21 -3.10 22.77
CA LEU A 81 3.73 -2.58 21.50
C LEU A 81 5.19 -2.10 21.62
N GLU A 82 5.88 -2.40 22.72
CA GLU A 82 7.25 -1.96 22.98
C GLU A 82 8.21 -2.32 21.82
N PHE A 83 8.03 -3.49 21.22
CA PHE A 83 8.82 -3.96 20.08
C PHE A 83 8.76 -3.04 18.84
N LEU A 84 7.78 -2.14 18.77
CA LEU A 84 7.63 -1.17 17.68
C LEU A 84 8.25 0.21 17.97
N ARG A 85 8.73 0.47 19.19
CA ARG A 85 9.16 1.83 19.58
C ARG A 85 10.29 2.40 18.71
N GLU A 86 11.22 1.55 18.31
CA GLU A 86 12.34 1.94 17.43
C GLU A 86 11.91 2.06 15.95
N ILE A 87 10.84 1.35 15.56
CA ILE A 87 10.33 1.33 14.18
C ILE A 87 9.35 2.49 13.94
N VAL A 88 8.60 2.89 14.97
CA VAL A 88 7.58 3.96 14.93
C VAL A 88 7.92 5.05 15.94
N PRO A 89 8.94 5.89 15.65
CA PRO A 89 9.35 6.97 16.57
C PRO A 89 8.34 8.13 16.58
N ARG A 90 8.35 8.90 17.68
CA ARG A 90 7.66 10.20 17.71
C ARG A 90 8.38 11.18 16.78
N LYS A 91 7.63 11.86 15.92
CA LYS A 91 8.19 12.95 15.10
C LYS A 91 8.54 14.13 16.01
N ILE A 92 9.75 14.65 15.83
CA ILE A 92 10.19 15.93 16.39
C ILE A 92 10.58 16.85 15.24
N THR A 93 10.30 18.13 15.37
CA THR A 93 10.74 19.14 14.41
C THR A 93 12.22 19.46 14.61
N VAL A 94 12.89 19.94 13.56
CA VAL A 94 14.30 20.38 13.64
C VAL A 94 14.47 21.47 14.72
N ARG A 95 13.48 22.36 14.86
CA ARG A 95 13.45 23.38 15.92
C ARG A 95 13.46 22.75 17.31
N GLU A 96 12.53 21.84 17.57
CA GLU A 96 12.46 21.12 18.86
C GLU A 96 13.74 20.33 19.16
N PHE A 97 14.34 19.72 18.14
CA PHE A 97 15.61 19.02 18.30
C PHE A 97 16.76 19.95 18.67
N LYS A 98 16.88 21.11 17.99
CA LYS A 98 17.89 22.15 18.32
C LYS A 98 17.72 22.65 19.76
N GLU A 99 16.48 22.91 20.18
CA GLU A 99 16.18 23.31 21.55
C GLU A 99 16.50 22.22 22.57
N MET A 100 16.18 20.95 22.27
CA MET A 100 16.49 19.82 23.14
C MET A 100 18.00 19.63 23.30
N MET A 101 18.79 19.83 22.24
CA MET A 101 20.26 19.78 22.31
C MET A 101 20.86 20.95 23.09
N ALA A 102 20.32 22.16 22.94
CA ALA A 102 20.72 23.31 23.73
C ALA A 102 20.43 23.12 25.23
N LYS A 103 19.32 22.44 25.58
CA LYS A 103 18.92 22.14 26.96
C LYS A 103 19.68 20.96 27.58
N LYS A 104 20.17 20.01 26.78
CA LYS A 104 20.89 18.81 27.25
C LYS A 104 22.37 19.06 27.58
N ASN A 105 22.89 20.27 27.36
CA ASN A 105 24.27 20.63 27.67
C ASN A 105 24.39 21.52 28.94
N PRO A 106 24.22 20.99 30.17
CA PRO A 106 24.62 21.73 31.36
C PRO A 106 26.10 21.43 31.67
N VAL A 107 26.92 22.48 31.57
CA VAL A 107 28.30 22.65 32.08
C VAL A 107 29.46 22.24 31.17
N SER A 108 29.93 23.17 30.32
CA SER A 108 31.26 23.81 30.46
C SER A 108 31.57 24.77 29.31
N SER A 109 31.30 26.07 29.50
CA SER A 109 32.21 27.19 29.15
C SER A 109 31.44 28.50 29.21
N ASP A 110 31.74 29.28 30.24
CA ASP A 110 31.50 30.71 30.32
C ASP A 110 32.08 31.41 29.06
N SER A 111 31.31 32.33 28.46
CA SER A 111 31.76 33.50 27.69
C SER A 111 30.89 33.82 26.46
N SER A 112 30.35 35.03 26.54
CA SER A 112 30.01 35.98 25.46
C SER A 112 28.97 35.59 24.40
N SER A 113 27.83 36.27 24.52
CA SER A 113 27.06 36.88 23.43
C SER A 113 27.73 36.88 22.05
N SER A 114 27.06 36.29 21.07
CA SER A 114 27.01 36.84 19.72
C SER A 114 25.78 36.29 19.01
N GLU A 115 24.81 37.17 18.81
CA GLU A 115 23.81 37.09 17.76
C GLU A 115 24.52 36.75 16.44
N SER A 116 24.10 35.69 15.77
CA SER A 116 24.52 35.41 14.38
C SER A 116 23.28 35.13 13.56
N SER A 117 22.59 36.20 13.20
CA SER A 117 21.72 36.28 12.04
C SER A 117 22.57 36.03 10.79
N SER A 118 22.50 34.83 10.22
CA SER A 118 23.01 34.55 8.88
C SER A 118 21.88 34.74 7.87
N ASP A 119 21.67 35.99 7.47
CA ASP A 119 20.98 36.29 6.23
C ASP A 119 22.00 36.10 5.09
N SER A 120 21.67 35.27 4.11
CA SER A 120 22.45 35.12 2.88
C SER A 120 21.58 35.58 1.74
N ASP A 121 21.67 36.87 1.45
CA ASP A 121 21.22 37.47 0.21
C ASP A 121 22.18 37.05 -0.91
N SER A 122 21.65 36.37 -1.92
CA SER A 122 22.42 36.02 -3.12
C SER A 122 21.77 36.74 -4.30
N ASP A 123 22.17 37.99 -4.52
CA ASP A 123 21.88 38.75 -5.72
C ASP A 123 22.82 38.32 -6.86
N SER A 124 22.25 37.94 -8.00
CA SER A 124 22.97 37.94 -9.27
C SER A 124 21.99 38.27 -10.39
N GLU A 125 21.95 39.56 -10.70
CA GLU A 125 21.31 40.12 -11.88
C GLU A 125 22.35 40.28 -13.00
N SER A 126 21.95 39.83 -14.19
CA SER A 126 22.30 40.27 -15.56
C SER A 126 23.77 40.41 -16.00
N ASP A 127 24.12 39.81 -17.15
CA ASP A 127 24.14 40.60 -18.39
C ASP A 127 24.11 39.73 -19.66
N SER A 128 23.46 40.24 -20.70
CA SER A 128 23.34 39.64 -22.03
C SER A 128 24.05 40.52 -23.05
N THR A 129 25.01 40.01 -23.84
CA THR A 129 25.39 40.64 -25.12
C THR A 129 25.91 39.61 -26.16
N SER A 130 25.23 39.60 -27.32
CA SER A 130 25.68 39.46 -28.74
C SER A 130 26.87 38.54 -29.12
N SER A 131 26.97 37.84 -30.25
CA SER A 131 26.27 37.79 -31.55
C SER A 131 27.00 36.78 -32.47
N HIS A 132 26.25 36.14 -33.39
CA HIS A 132 26.65 35.65 -34.73
C HIS A 132 27.93 34.80 -34.92
N ASP A 133 27.77 33.56 -35.40
CA ASP A 133 28.50 33.08 -36.60
C ASP A 133 27.69 31.99 -37.34
N ASP A 134 27.62 32.17 -38.65
CA ASP A 134 26.87 31.39 -39.65
C ASP A 134 27.63 30.14 -40.10
N GLY A 135 26.91 29.03 -40.30
CA GLY A 135 27.50 27.77 -40.77
C GLY A 135 26.50 26.89 -41.52
N ASP A 136 26.06 27.37 -42.70
CA ASP A 136 25.28 26.63 -43.70
C ASP A 136 25.98 25.33 -44.15
N LYS A 137 25.25 24.20 -44.13
CA LYS A 137 25.27 23.25 -45.25
C LYS A 137 24.06 22.31 -45.28
N LYS A 138 23.21 22.60 -46.27
CA LYS A 138 22.16 21.78 -46.89
C LYS A 138 22.43 20.26 -46.90
N ARG A 139 21.37 19.47 -46.74
CA ARG A 139 20.76 18.68 -47.85
C ARG A 139 19.49 17.91 -47.41
N ASN A 140 18.44 18.13 -48.21
CA ASN A 140 17.34 17.24 -48.65
C ASN A 140 16.64 16.34 -47.60
N GLY A 141 15.32 16.28 -47.49
CA GLY A 141 14.23 16.68 -48.39
C GLY A 141 13.10 15.65 -48.25
N ASN A 142 11.87 16.15 -48.10
CA ASN A 142 10.53 15.57 -48.34
C ASN A 142 10.34 14.05 -48.18
N GLY A 143 9.40 13.56 -47.36
CA GLY A 143 7.96 13.72 -47.55
C GLY A 143 7.40 12.32 -47.79
N ASP A 144 6.51 11.79 -46.94
CA ASP A 144 5.05 11.93 -46.99
C ASP A 144 4.42 10.58 -47.41
N ALA A 145 3.20 10.32 -46.93
CA ALA A 145 2.31 9.18 -47.22
C ALA A 145 2.76 7.77 -46.72
N ASN A 146 2.04 7.10 -45.80
CA ASN A 146 0.70 6.50 -45.90
C ASN A 146 0.65 5.18 -46.71
N VAL A 147 -0.24 4.26 -46.32
CA VAL A 147 -0.54 2.89 -46.81
C VAL A 147 0.19 1.80 -46.00
N SER A 148 -0.39 1.16 -44.98
CA SER A 148 -1.54 0.22 -44.91
C SER A 148 -1.30 -1.17 -45.50
N SER A 149 -1.54 -2.20 -44.66
CA SER A 149 -1.94 -3.59 -44.98
C SER A 149 -0.85 -4.48 -45.59
N SER A 150 -0.73 -5.79 -45.32
CA SER A 150 -1.59 -6.78 -44.66
C SER A 150 -0.84 -8.10 -44.43
N SER A 151 -1.29 -8.84 -43.41
CA SER A 151 -1.56 -10.29 -43.36
C SER A 151 -0.49 -11.33 -43.73
N SER A 152 -0.33 -12.28 -42.83
CA SER A 152 -0.43 -13.71 -43.18
C SER A 152 -1.19 -14.44 -42.08
N ASP A 153 -2.47 -14.70 -42.37
CA ASP A 153 -3.30 -15.76 -41.79
C ASP A 153 -2.69 -17.13 -42.07
N GLU A 154 -2.93 -18.12 -41.20
CA GLU A 154 -3.54 -19.37 -41.68
C GLU A 154 -4.39 -20.02 -40.58
N SER A 155 -5.65 -20.25 -40.95
CA SER A 155 -6.72 -20.89 -40.18
C SER A 155 -7.25 -22.04 -41.01
N VAL A 156 -7.36 -23.28 -40.50
CA VAL A 156 -8.17 -24.38 -41.08
C VAL A 156 -8.35 -25.48 -40.00
N ASN A 157 -9.49 -26.13 -39.70
CA ASN A 157 -10.93 -25.97 -39.95
C ASN A 157 -11.73 -26.93 -39.02
N LYS A 158 -12.95 -26.52 -38.67
CA LYS A 158 -14.29 -27.18 -38.67
C LYS A 158 -14.48 -28.69 -38.37
N ASP A 159 -15.48 -28.99 -37.52
CA ASP A 159 -16.82 -29.55 -37.90
C ASP A 159 -17.80 -29.48 -36.69
N ALA A 160 -18.94 -28.75 -36.72
CA ALA A 160 -20.33 -29.15 -37.06
C ALA A 160 -20.92 -30.30 -36.21
N SER A 161 -22.21 -30.45 -35.85
CA SER A 161 -23.45 -29.67 -35.75
C SER A 161 -24.55 -30.67 -35.29
N LYS A 162 -25.42 -30.32 -34.32
CA LYS A 162 -26.86 -30.74 -34.22
C LYS A 162 -27.49 -30.01 -33.02
N LYS A 163 -28.44 -29.04 -33.13
CA LYS A 163 -29.88 -29.12 -33.51
C LYS A 163 -30.60 -30.26 -32.74
N GLU A 164 -31.66 -30.03 -31.95
CA GLU A 164 -32.94 -29.33 -32.15
C GLU A 164 -33.63 -29.09 -30.78
N ASN A 165 -34.32 -27.97 -30.53
CA ASN A 165 -35.80 -27.77 -30.62
C ASN A 165 -36.55 -28.54 -29.50
N GLY A 166 -37.36 -27.97 -28.60
CA GLY A 166 -38.21 -26.78 -28.61
C GLY A 166 -39.62 -27.25 -28.25
N GLN A 167 -40.24 -26.74 -27.17
CA GLN A 167 -41.70 -26.67 -27.01
C GLN A 167 -42.11 -25.83 -25.80
N ASN A 168 -42.79 -24.72 -26.11
CA ASN A 168 -43.80 -24.03 -25.29
C ASN A 168 -44.75 -25.02 -24.62
N GLN A 169 -45.36 -24.63 -23.48
CA GLN A 169 -46.81 -24.39 -23.38
C GLN A 169 -47.14 -23.59 -22.11
N LEU A 170 -47.80 -22.44 -22.29
CA LEU A 170 -48.72 -21.86 -21.31
C LEU A 170 -50.02 -22.69 -21.36
N SER A 171 -50.64 -23.00 -20.22
CA SER A 171 -52.02 -22.58 -19.89
C SER A 171 -52.59 -23.30 -18.65
N ASN A 172 -53.29 -22.47 -17.85
CA ASN A 172 -54.52 -22.70 -17.10
C ASN A 172 -54.56 -23.59 -15.84
N SER A 173 -54.98 -22.92 -14.76
CA SER A 173 -56.20 -23.15 -13.97
C SER A 173 -56.56 -24.58 -13.60
N GLU A 174 -56.66 -24.85 -12.30
CA GLU A 174 -57.93 -25.25 -11.66
C GLU A 174 -57.78 -25.27 -10.14
N GLU A 175 -58.82 -24.75 -9.48
CA GLU A 175 -59.10 -24.88 -8.06
C GLU A 175 -59.35 -26.36 -7.72
N ASP A 176 -58.92 -26.81 -6.55
CA ASP A 176 -59.84 -27.59 -5.73
C ASP A 176 -59.51 -27.47 -4.24
N SER A 177 -60.60 -27.35 -3.50
CA SER A 177 -60.68 -27.33 -2.05
C SER A 177 -60.46 -28.75 -1.53
N ASN A 178 -59.77 -28.94 -0.40
CA ASN A 178 -60.33 -29.88 0.58
C ASN A 178 -59.78 -29.67 2.00
N GLU A 179 -60.71 -29.79 2.93
CA GLU A 179 -60.61 -29.69 4.38
C GLU A 179 -59.81 -30.84 5.00
N GLY A 180 -59.34 -30.60 6.23
CA GLY A 180 -58.76 -31.58 7.14
C GLY A 180 -58.03 -30.93 8.30
#